data_AF-A0AAV7JUX9-F1
#
_entry.id   AF-A0AAV7JUX9-F1
#
_cell.length_a   1.000
_cell.length_b   1.000
_cell.length_c   1.000
_cell.angle_alpha   90.00
_cell.angle_beta   90.00
_cell.angle_gamma   90.00
#
_symmetry.space_group_name_H-M   'P 1'
#
loop_
_entity.id
_entity.type
_entity.pdbx_description
1 polymer ?
#
loop_
_entity_poly.entity_id
_entity_poly.type
_entity_poly.pdbx_seq_one_letter_code
_entity_poly.pdbx_strand_id
1 'polypeptide(L)'
;MAELSPTKRARVELMDLMSMKQKDIATSLNISQGAVFKILKRVRNKDIEGDLRSRKRSGRPPKITPRTDARIKCIVQNDTTVFSVDIVWELNLTEKISVRTVRHHLQIKLDLKHSNPRISLSFQLKVARPPKLL
;
A
#
# COMPACT_ATOMS: atom_id res chain seq x y z
N MET A 1 17.13 7.88 0.24
CA MET A 1 17.94 8.16 -0.97
C MET A 1 17.02 8.20 -2.17
N ALA A 2 17.00 9.32 -2.88
CA ALA A 2 16.17 9.50 -4.07
C ALA A 2 16.74 8.71 -5.26
N GLU A 3 15.86 8.28 -6.17
CA GLU A 3 16.26 7.63 -7.41
C GLU A 3 16.92 8.64 -8.36
N LEU A 4 17.93 8.20 -9.13
CA LEU A 4 18.59 9.05 -10.11
C LEU A 4 17.62 9.40 -11.26
N SER A 5 17.72 10.62 -11.80
CA SER A 5 16.84 11.05 -12.90
C SER A 5 17.02 10.15 -14.14
N PRO A 6 15.96 9.95 -14.95
CA PRO A 6 16.03 9.16 -16.18
C PRO A 6 17.15 9.62 -17.12
N THR A 7 17.29 10.94 -17.29
CA THR A 7 18.33 11.55 -18.14
C THR A 7 19.74 11.21 -17.67
N LYS A 8 20.00 11.23 -16.35
CA LYS A 8 21.31 10.85 -15.82
C LYS A 8 21.61 9.37 -16.03
N ARG A 9 20.61 8.48 -15.90
CA ARG A 9 20.77 7.05 -16.18
C ARG A 9 21.09 6.76 -17.64
N ALA A 10 20.39 7.42 -18.56
CA ALA A 10 20.68 7.31 -20.00
C ALA A 10 22.09 7.80 -20.33
N ARG A 11 22.55 8.90 -19.72
CA ARG A 11 23.93 9.38 -19.88
C ARG A 11 24.96 8.37 -19.38
N VAL A 12 24.72 7.72 -18.23
CA VAL A 12 25.60 6.64 -17.73
C VAL A 12 25.72 5.52 -18.76
N GLU A 13 24.60 5.08 -19.34
CA GLU A 13 24.57 4.03 -20.37
C GLU A 13 25.32 4.46 -21.64
N LEU A 14 25.11 5.68 -22.13
CA LEU A 14 25.81 6.20 -23.31
C LEU A 14 27.33 6.31 -23.08
N MET A 15 27.77 6.76 -21.89
CA MET A 15 29.19 6.90 -21.59
C MET A 15 29.89 5.54 -21.40
N ASP A 16 29.16 4.52 -20.95
CA ASP A 16 29.65 3.14 -20.89
C ASP A 16 29.82 2.54 -22.29
N LEU A 17 28.89 2.81 -23.22
CA LEU A 17 29.03 2.44 -24.64
C LEU A 17 30.25 3.11 -25.29
N MET A 18 30.60 4.32 -24.86
CA MET A 18 31.84 5.02 -25.25
C MET A 18 33.10 4.48 -24.54
N SER A 19 33.00 3.38 -23.80
CA SER A 19 34.10 2.73 -23.06
C SER A 19 34.78 3.62 -22.01
N MET A 20 34.04 4.60 -21.44
CA MET A 20 34.56 5.43 -20.36
C MET A 20 34.68 4.63 -19.05
N LYS A 21 35.71 4.91 -18.25
CA LYS A 21 35.86 4.25 -16.94
C LYS A 21 34.78 4.73 -15.97
N GLN A 22 34.26 3.83 -15.15
CA GLN A 22 33.20 4.15 -14.17
C GLN A 22 33.54 5.30 -13.22
N LYS A 23 34.83 5.44 -12.86
CA LYS A 23 35.33 6.57 -12.04
C LYS A 23 35.12 7.90 -12.74
N ASP A 24 35.37 7.96 -14.05
CA ASP A 24 35.26 9.17 -14.87
C ASP A 24 33.79 9.50 -15.18
N ILE A 25 32.94 8.48 -15.32
CA ILE A 25 31.49 8.65 -15.42
C ILE A 25 30.93 9.23 -14.11
N ALA A 26 31.43 8.76 -12.96
CA ALA A 26 31.01 9.24 -11.65
C ALA A 26 31.37 10.71 -11.42
N THR A 27 32.60 11.11 -11.78
CA THR A 27 33.07 12.50 -11.66
C THR A 27 32.32 13.43 -12.62
N SER A 28 32.16 13.03 -13.88
CA SER A 28 31.48 13.85 -14.91
C SER A 28 29.99 14.10 -14.62
N LEU A 29 29.28 13.11 -14.07
CA LEU A 29 27.85 13.23 -13.75
C LEU A 29 27.56 13.66 -12.30
N ASN A 30 28.63 13.88 -11.52
CA ASN A 30 28.61 14.19 -10.09
C ASN A 30 27.70 13.24 -9.29
N ILE A 31 28.03 11.95 -9.35
CA ILE A 31 27.31 10.86 -8.67
C ILE A 31 28.31 9.88 -8.05
N SER A 32 27.86 9.09 -7.07
CA SER A 32 28.74 8.10 -6.45
C SER A 32 29.07 6.96 -7.42
N GLN A 33 30.30 6.45 -7.35
CA GLN A 33 30.73 5.30 -8.14
C GLN A 33 29.84 4.07 -7.91
N GLY A 34 29.37 3.87 -6.68
CA GLY A 34 28.41 2.80 -6.35
C GLY A 34 27.06 2.95 -7.07
N ALA A 35 26.61 4.18 -7.35
CA ALA A 35 25.40 4.42 -8.14
C ALA A 35 25.63 4.04 -9.62
N VAL A 36 26.78 4.42 -10.20
CA VAL A 36 27.18 4.04 -11.56
C VAL A 36 27.22 2.52 -11.69
N PHE A 37 27.91 1.83 -10.78
CA PHE A 37 27.99 0.37 -10.76
C PHE A 37 26.61 -0.30 -10.75
N LYS A 38 25.69 0.17 -9.87
CA LYS A 38 24.32 -0.38 -9.78
C LYS A 38 23.52 -0.15 -11.06
N ILE A 39 23.68 0.99 -11.72
CA ILE A 39 23.02 1.28 -13.00
C ILE A 39 23.56 0.35 -14.10
N LEU A 40 24.88 0.28 -14.27
CA LEU A 40 25.50 -0.57 -15.29
C LEU A 40 25.24 -2.06 -15.07
N LYS A 41 25.15 -2.50 -13.81
CA LYS A 41 24.72 -3.85 -13.47
C LYS A 41 23.28 -4.12 -13.96
N ARG A 42 22.37 -3.16 -13.82
CA ARG A 42 21.00 -3.29 -14.35
C ARG A 42 20.95 -3.21 -15.87
N VAL A 43 21.72 -2.33 -16.51
CA VAL A 43 21.82 -2.22 -17.97
C VAL A 43 22.20 -3.58 -18.57
N ARG A 44 23.25 -4.21 -18.04
CA ARG A 44 23.72 -5.53 -18.50
C ARG A 44 22.73 -6.66 -18.22
N ASN A 45 21.88 -6.49 -17.21
CA ASN A 45 20.83 -7.45 -16.86
C ASN A 45 19.48 -7.09 -17.52
N LYS A 46 19.41 -6.11 -18.43
CA LYS A 46 18.14 -5.67 -19.05
C LYS A 46 17.38 -6.79 -19.73
N ASP A 47 18.08 -7.80 -20.25
CA ASP A 47 17.47 -8.99 -20.84
C ASP A 47 16.59 -9.78 -19.85
N ILE A 48 16.75 -9.55 -18.54
CA ILE A 48 16.01 -10.22 -17.45
C ILE A 48 14.96 -9.30 -16.81
N GLU A 49 15.23 -7.99 -16.66
CA GLU A 49 14.37 -7.07 -15.90
C GLU A 49 13.64 -5.99 -16.73
N GLY A 50 14.00 -5.78 -18.00
CA GLY A 50 13.30 -4.89 -18.95
C GLY A 50 13.27 -3.38 -18.64
N ASP A 51 13.65 -2.95 -17.43
CA ASP A 51 13.57 -1.55 -16.99
C ASP A 51 14.79 -1.11 -16.15
N LEU A 52 15.27 0.12 -16.36
CA LEU A 52 16.31 0.76 -15.54
C LEU A 52 15.76 1.35 -14.24
N ARG A 53 14.44 1.38 -14.07
CA ARG A 53 13.77 1.84 -12.86
C ARG A 53 14.06 0.92 -11.68
N SER A 54 14.26 1.56 -10.53
CA SER A 54 14.31 0.82 -9.28
C SER A 54 12.93 0.21 -9.01
N ARG A 55 12.89 -1.07 -8.63
CA ARG A 55 11.65 -1.69 -8.17
C ARG A 55 11.13 -0.93 -6.96
N LYS A 56 9.86 -0.52 -7.01
CA LYS A 56 9.20 0.08 -5.84
C LYS A 56 9.27 -0.90 -4.67
N ARG A 57 9.56 -0.38 -3.48
CA ARG A 57 9.51 -1.18 -2.26
C ARG A 57 8.10 -1.75 -2.11
N SER A 58 7.99 -3.04 -1.84
CA SER A 58 6.73 -3.62 -1.39
C SER A 58 6.39 -3.00 -0.03
N GLY A 59 5.19 -2.44 0.10
CA GLY A 59 4.69 -1.99 1.38
C GLY A 59 4.38 -3.15 2.32
N ARG A 60 4.01 -2.83 3.56
CA ARG A 60 3.46 -3.81 4.49
C ARG A 60 2.15 -4.37 3.92
N PRO A 61 1.89 -5.69 4.01
CA PRO A 61 0.61 -6.25 3.60
C PRO A 61 -0.54 -5.62 4.37
N PRO A 62 -1.71 -5.42 3.74
CA PRO A 62 -2.88 -4.86 4.40
C PRO A 62 -3.36 -5.78 5.53
N LYS A 63 -3.94 -5.19 6.58
CA LYS A 63 -4.53 -5.95 7.70
C LYS A 63 -5.76 -6.76 7.28
N ILE A 64 -6.49 -6.27 6.28
CA ILE A 64 -7.64 -6.95 5.69
C ILE A 64 -7.11 -7.92 4.65
N THR A 65 -7.23 -9.21 4.94
CA THR A 65 -6.93 -10.30 4.01
C THR A 65 -8.03 -10.45 2.95
N PRO A 66 -7.76 -11.10 1.81
CA PRO A 66 -8.78 -11.38 0.80
C PRO A 66 -9.98 -12.18 1.36
N ARG A 67 -9.72 -13.11 2.28
CA ARG A 67 -10.77 -13.89 2.95
C ARG A 67 -11.66 -13.01 3.82
N THR A 68 -11.08 -12.10 4.59
CA THR A 68 -11.86 -11.14 5.40
C THR A 68 -12.62 -10.16 4.52
N ASP A 69 -12.05 -9.72 3.40
CA ASP A 69 -12.72 -8.84 2.43
C ASP A 69 -13.98 -9.50 1.85
N ALA A 70 -13.90 -10.77 1.45
CA ALA A 70 -15.05 -11.53 0.96
C ALA A 70 -16.18 -11.62 2.00
N ARG A 71 -15.83 -11.80 3.28
CA ARG A 71 -16.83 -11.86 4.36
C ARG A 71 -17.47 -10.50 4.64
N ILE A 72 -16.66 -9.42 4.66
CA ILE A 72 -17.16 -8.05 4.80
C ILE A 72 -18.14 -7.74 3.66
N LYS A 73 -17.78 -8.09 2.42
CA LYS A 73 -18.66 -7.91 1.25
C LYS A 73 -19.99 -8.66 1.40
N CYS A 74 -19.95 -9.91 1.85
CA CYS A 74 -21.17 -10.70 2.07
C CYS A 74 -22.10 -10.04 3.09
N ILE A 75 -21.57 -9.57 4.22
CA ILE A 75 -22.37 -8.88 5.25
C ILE A 75 -23.03 -7.64 4.68
N VAL A 76 -22.26 -6.81 3.96
CA VAL A 76 -22.78 -5.53 3.44
C VAL A 76 -23.73 -5.71 2.25
N GLN A 77 -23.58 -6.79 1.48
CA GLN A 77 -24.54 -7.15 0.43
C GLN A 77 -25.88 -7.60 1.00
N ASN A 78 -25.86 -8.29 2.15
CA ASN A 78 -27.08 -8.76 2.82
C ASN A 78 -27.79 -7.63 3.57
N ASP A 79 -27.05 -6.71 4.17
CA ASP A 79 -27.60 -5.54 4.83
C ASP A 79 -26.68 -4.32 4.60
N THR A 80 -27.21 -3.35 3.87
CA THR A 80 -26.48 -2.14 3.47
C THR A 80 -26.39 -1.09 4.58
N THR A 81 -27.10 -1.30 5.70
CA THR A 81 -27.18 -0.37 6.84
C THR A 81 -26.33 -0.80 8.04
N VAL A 82 -25.70 -1.98 7.99
CA VAL A 82 -24.86 -2.54 9.06
C VAL A 82 -23.75 -1.58 9.45
N PHE A 83 -23.54 -1.36 10.75
CA PHE A 83 -22.47 -0.50 11.22
C PHE A 83 -21.09 -1.17 11.13
N SER A 84 -20.06 -0.37 10.88
CA SER A 84 -18.67 -0.85 10.89
C SER A 84 -18.23 -1.48 12.22
N VAL A 85 -18.89 -1.13 13.33
CA VAL A 85 -18.66 -1.77 14.64
C VAL A 85 -19.20 -3.20 14.60
N ASP A 86 -20.44 -3.38 14.15
CA ASP A 86 -21.11 -4.67 14.07
C ASP A 86 -20.33 -5.65 13.18
N ILE A 87 -19.82 -5.17 12.04
CA ILE A 87 -18.95 -5.99 11.15
C ILE A 87 -17.69 -6.49 11.88
N VAL A 88 -17.08 -5.67 12.73
CA VAL A 88 -15.89 -6.07 13.50
C VAL A 88 -16.25 -7.11 14.56
N TRP A 89 -17.41 -6.97 15.20
CA TRP A 89 -17.92 -7.92 16.19
C TRP A 89 -18.32 -9.25 15.55
N GLU A 90 -19.13 -9.24 14.48
CA GLU A 90 -19.57 -10.44 13.77
C GLU A 90 -18.42 -11.30 13.24
N LEU A 91 -17.37 -10.63 12.75
CA LEU A 91 -16.19 -11.31 12.21
C LEU A 91 -15.14 -11.64 13.27
N ASN A 92 -15.37 -11.31 14.55
CA ASN A 92 -14.41 -11.46 15.65
C ASN A 92 -13.04 -10.86 15.32
N LEU A 93 -13.02 -9.64 14.76
CA LEU A 93 -11.82 -8.96 14.27
C LEU A 93 -11.20 -7.99 15.29
N THR A 94 -11.77 -7.88 16.49
CA THR A 94 -11.46 -6.87 17.52
C THR A 94 -9.97 -6.74 17.86
N GLU A 95 -9.24 -7.85 17.91
CA GLU A 95 -7.80 -7.84 18.22
C GLU A 95 -6.90 -7.45 17.03
N LYS A 96 -7.36 -7.68 15.80
CA LYS A 96 -6.52 -7.59 14.59
C LYS A 96 -6.79 -6.34 13.76
N ILE A 97 -8.04 -5.89 13.69
CA ILE A 97 -8.48 -4.85 12.76
C ILE A 97 -9.33 -3.82 13.52
N SER A 98 -8.95 -2.55 13.44
CA SER A 98 -9.74 -1.48 14.06
C SER A 98 -10.98 -1.14 13.24
N VAL A 99 -12.04 -0.67 13.91
CA VAL A 99 -13.28 -0.19 13.28
C VAL A 99 -12.99 0.86 12.19
N ARG A 100 -12.04 1.77 12.44
CA ARG A 100 -11.59 2.77 11.45
C ARG A 100 -11.04 2.12 10.18
N THR A 101 -10.31 1.01 10.31
CA THR A 101 -9.73 0.30 9.16
C THR A 101 -10.83 -0.33 8.30
N VAL A 102 -11.84 -0.94 8.92
CA VAL A 102 -13.01 -1.49 8.22
C VAL A 102 -13.78 -0.38 7.52
N ARG A 103 -14.06 0.73 8.22
CA ARG A 103 -14.74 1.89 7.63
C ARG A 103 -13.98 2.48 6.43
N HIS A 104 -12.67 2.69 6.58
CA HIS A 104 -11.84 3.18 5.50
C HIS A 104 -11.86 2.24 4.29
N HIS A 105 -11.84 0.93 4.53
CA HIS A 105 -11.95 -0.07 3.47
C HIS A 105 -13.30 -0.01 2.76
N LEU A 106 -14.40 0.08 3.50
CA LEU A 106 -15.76 0.23 2.94
C LEU A 106 -15.89 1.47 2.06
N GLN A 107 -15.36 2.61 2.54
CA GLN A 107 -15.45 3.89 1.82
C GLN A 107 -14.53 3.97 0.60
N ILE A 108 -13.27 3.52 0.72
CA ILE A 108 -12.26 3.74 -0.33
C ILE A 108 -12.18 2.57 -1.31
N LYS A 109 -12.26 1.32 -0.80
CA LYS A 109 -12.04 0.13 -1.62
C LYS A 109 -13.33 -0.44 -2.22
N LEU A 110 -14.45 -0.25 -1.54
CA LEU A 110 -15.75 -0.77 -1.97
C LEU A 110 -16.68 0.32 -2.51
N ASP A 111 -16.27 1.59 -2.40
CA ASP A 111 -17.05 2.77 -2.81
C ASP A 111 -18.49 2.77 -2.27
N LEU A 112 -18.67 2.17 -1.10
CA LEU A 112 -19.96 2.14 -0.43
C LEU A 112 -20.06 3.42 0.40
N LYS A 113 -21.05 4.25 0.06
CA LYS A 113 -21.48 5.38 0.91
C LYS A 113 -22.06 4.82 2.20
N HIS A 114 -21.17 4.42 3.10
CA HIS A 114 -21.58 4.07 4.44
C HIS A 114 -21.97 5.37 5.13
N SER A 115 -23.29 5.63 5.17
CA SER A 115 -23.84 6.76 5.89
C SER A 115 -23.39 6.60 7.33
N ASN A 116 -22.71 7.61 7.84
CA ASN A 116 -22.45 7.76 9.24
C ASN A 116 -23.73 8.42 9.76
N PRO A 117 -24.72 7.73 10.38
CA PRO A 117 -25.68 8.46 11.18
C PRO A 117 -24.91 8.91 12.41
N ARG A 118 -24.13 9.98 12.26
CA ARG A 118 -23.80 10.82 13.41
C ARG A 118 -25.17 11.30 13.88
N ILE A 119 -25.65 10.65 14.94
CA ILE A 119 -26.73 11.12 15.79
C ILE A 119 -28.09 11.05 15.08
N SER A 120 -28.73 9.88 15.06
CA SER A 120 -30.16 9.88 15.35
C SER A 120 -30.30 9.67 16.86
N LEU A 121 -30.81 10.69 17.55
CA LEU A 121 -31.11 10.68 18.98
C LEU A 121 -32.07 9.55 19.42
N SER A 122 -32.57 8.74 18.48
CA SER A 122 -33.47 7.62 18.73
C SER A 122 -32.78 6.30 19.11
N PHE A 123 -31.45 6.19 19.04
CA PHE A 123 -30.73 4.94 19.32
C PHE A 123 -30.01 4.88 20.69
N GLN A 124 -30.40 5.72 21.65
CA GLN A 124 -29.97 5.57 23.05
C GLN A 124 -30.61 4.37 23.77
N LEU A 125 -31.60 3.69 23.17
CA LEU A 125 -32.42 2.68 23.87
C LEU A 125 -32.15 1.22 23.51
N LYS A 126 -31.17 0.90 22.64
CA LYS A 126 -30.89 -0.51 22.23
C LYS A 126 -29.50 -1.04 22.56
N VAL A 127 -28.63 -0.27 23.20
CA VAL A 127 -27.34 -0.80 23.69
C VAL A 127 -27.53 -1.37 25.09
N ALA A 128 -28.23 -2.50 25.18
CA ALA A 128 -28.00 -3.43 26.28
C ALA A 128 -26.57 -3.99 26.10
N ARG A 129 -25.59 -3.27 26.65
CA ARG A 129 -24.24 -3.81 26.85
C ARG A 129 -24.39 -5.06 27.73
N PRO A 130 -23.78 -6.20 27.41
CA PRO A 130 -23.80 -7.32 28.34
C PRO A 130 -23.11 -6.88 29.65
N PRO A 131 -23.65 -7.27 30.82
CA PRO A 131 -23.02 -6.94 32.10
C PRO A 131 -21.61 -7.54 32.12
N LYS A 132 -20.64 -6.75 32.61
CA LYS A 132 -19.30 -7.25 32.90
C LYS A 132 -19.48 -8.40 33.89
N LEU A 133 -19.13 -9.62 33.48
CA LEU A 133 -18.97 -10.73 34.41
C LEU A 133 -17.83 -10.34 35.36
N LEU A 134 -18.18 -10.22 36.64
CA LEU A 134 -17.23 -10.08 37.76
C LEU A 134 -16.36 -11.34 37.87
#